data_AF-A0A9D2A346-F1
#
_entry.id   AF-A0A9D2A346-F1
#
_cell.length_a   1.000
_cell.length_b   1.000
_cell.length_c   1.000
_cell.angle_alpha   90.00
_cell.angle_beta   90.00
_cell.angle_gamma   90.00
#
_symmetry.space_group_name_H-M   'P 1'
#
loop_
_entity.id
_entity.type
_entity.pdbx_description
1 polymer ?
#
loop_
_entity_poly.entity_id
_entity_poly.type
_entity_poly.pdbx_seq_one_letter_code
_entity_poly.pdbx_strand_id
1 'polypeptide(L)'
;MERVKEPLIHITKREPMPLWKSLLIRFGAVVIALVVSAIFISASSPRDRGFFDYFGSLFSGAFGTERRFWLLLQNTALLLCVALALVVAFKMKFWNLGGNGQVLMGCLACAMCMYYLGGKWPDPAVWLLMFVASLLAGAVWAVIPAIFKAFFNTNESLFTLMMNYVALCLVEFFIAHWYPTGTGAMPPLTDANLPTFGPGQAGRSLPVILVAVIVTALIYCYLRFSKHGYEISLIGDSKNTARYAGINVKKVVIRTLIFSGLLCGLVGFLLVGSVNHMVSSSMDGNMGFTGIMVAWMGKFDPLIMSGISFFIIFLERGMAQVCTDFGFTSEALSDIVVGLIYFFFIGCEFFIVYKVHFNFRKRHGRKEPEFSMGAGAEQGGTQPPALPPEPDALPAEGNGQTEQAPEAVPELPDLPETPPGNKKAGGRKQRTKKEEN
;
A
#
# COMPACT_ATOMS: atom_id res chain seq x y z
N MET A 1 -32.17 -35.21 -1.65
CA MET A 1 -31.71 -34.07 -2.48
C MET A 1 -31.60 -32.84 -1.59
N GLU A 2 -30.41 -32.60 -1.07
CA GLU A 2 -30.14 -31.45 -0.22
C GLU A 2 -30.15 -30.18 -1.10
N ARG A 3 -31.06 -29.24 -0.81
CA ARG A 3 -31.14 -27.99 -1.57
C ARG A 3 -29.92 -27.14 -1.20
N VAL A 4 -28.91 -27.14 -2.08
CA VAL A 4 -27.79 -26.19 -2.00
C VAL A 4 -28.38 -24.79 -2.00
N LYS A 5 -28.28 -24.08 -0.87
CA LYS A 5 -28.66 -22.66 -0.78
C LYS A 5 -27.68 -21.87 -1.63
N GLU A 6 -28.13 -21.41 -2.79
CA GLU A 6 -27.35 -20.44 -3.55
C GLU A 6 -27.17 -19.15 -2.72
N PRO A 7 -25.94 -18.60 -2.66
CA PRO A 7 -25.68 -17.39 -1.90
C PRO A 7 -26.47 -16.19 -2.47
N LEU A 8 -27.00 -15.33 -1.59
CA LEU A 8 -27.81 -14.15 -1.99
C LEU A 8 -27.05 -13.18 -2.91
N ILE A 9 -25.72 -13.20 -2.83
CA ILE A 9 -24.82 -12.38 -3.62
C ILE A 9 -23.86 -13.32 -4.34
N HIS A 10 -23.88 -13.29 -5.66
CA HIS A 10 -22.89 -13.99 -6.48
C HIS A 10 -22.04 -12.99 -7.25
N ILE A 11 -20.72 -13.12 -7.16
CA ILE A 11 -19.76 -12.22 -7.79
C ILE A 11 -19.16 -12.95 -8.99
N THR A 12 -19.39 -12.43 -10.20
CA THR A 12 -18.78 -12.96 -11.43
C THR A 12 -17.72 -11.98 -11.93
N LYS A 13 -16.63 -12.50 -12.49
CA LYS A 13 -15.63 -11.68 -13.16
C LYS A 13 -16.21 -11.16 -14.48
N ARG A 14 -16.15 -9.85 -14.72
CA ARG A 14 -16.61 -9.25 -15.99
C ARG A 14 -15.63 -9.52 -17.11
N GLU A 15 -16.16 -9.58 -18.33
CA GLU A 15 -15.34 -9.52 -19.55
C GLU A 15 -14.60 -8.18 -19.63
N PRO A 16 -13.39 -8.16 -20.23
CA PRO A 16 -12.60 -6.93 -20.35
C PRO A 16 -13.39 -5.86 -21.13
N MET A 17 -13.75 -4.78 -20.43
CA MET A 17 -14.44 -3.65 -21.04
C MET A 17 -13.48 -2.82 -21.90
N PRO A 18 -13.97 -2.16 -22.97
CA PRO A 18 -13.14 -1.24 -23.75
C PRO A 18 -12.61 -0.10 -22.87
N LEU A 19 -11.36 0.32 -23.14
CA LEU A 19 -10.60 1.29 -22.34
C LEU A 19 -11.38 2.59 -22.06
N TRP A 20 -12.12 3.10 -23.05
CA TRP A 20 -12.95 4.31 -22.90
C TRP A 20 -14.03 4.17 -21.82
N LYS A 21 -14.73 3.02 -21.77
CA LYS A 21 -15.76 2.77 -20.75
C LYS A 21 -15.14 2.65 -19.36
N SER A 22 -14.00 1.98 -19.24
CA SER A 22 -13.28 1.89 -17.96
C SER A 22 -12.78 3.26 -17.50
N LEU A 23 -12.28 4.09 -18.42
CA LEU A 23 -11.81 5.43 -18.11
C LEU A 23 -12.97 6.33 -17.66
N LEU A 24 -14.12 6.25 -18.33
CA LEU A 24 -15.31 7.02 -17.99
C LEU A 24 -15.87 6.65 -16.61
N ILE A 25 -15.87 5.36 -16.26
CA ILE A 25 -16.26 4.91 -14.91
C ILE A 25 -15.28 5.43 -13.86
N ARG A 26 -13.96 5.36 -14.12
CA ARG A 26 -12.94 5.92 -13.21
C ARG A 26 -13.10 7.43 -13.03
N PHE A 27 -13.34 8.15 -14.12
CA PHE A 27 -13.56 9.60 -14.07
C PHE A 27 -14.84 9.95 -13.30
N GLY A 28 -15.94 9.23 -13.56
CA GLY A 28 -17.19 9.38 -12.80
C GLY A 28 -17.00 9.12 -11.30
N ALA A 29 -16.23 8.09 -10.94
CA ALA A 29 -15.88 7.77 -9.56
C ALA A 29 -15.15 8.93 -8.87
N VAL A 30 -14.16 9.50 -9.54
CA VAL A 30 -13.39 10.65 -9.06
C VAL A 30 -14.29 11.87 -8.88
N VAL A 31 -15.16 12.16 -9.83
CA VAL A 31 -16.09 13.30 -9.73
C VAL A 31 -17.03 13.12 -8.54
N ILE A 32 -17.61 11.92 -8.36
CA ILE A 32 -18.46 11.62 -7.20
C ILE A 32 -17.67 11.78 -5.90
N ALA A 33 -16.44 11.25 -5.84
CA ALA A 33 -15.58 11.36 -4.68
C ALA A 33 -15.27 12.83 -4.33
N LEU A 34 -14.96 13.66 -5.33
CA LEU A 34 -14.72 15.09 -5.14
C LEU A 34 -15.97 15.83 -4.68
N VAL A 35 -17.15 15.49 -5.21
CA VAL A 35 -18.43 16.08 -4.78
C VAL A 35 -18.75 15.70 -3.34
N VAL A 36 -18.62 14.43 -2.97
CA VAL A 36 -18.85 13.97 -1.59
C VAL A 36 -17.85 14.63 -0.64
N SER A 37 -16.58 14.76 -1.05
CA SER A 37 -15.54 15.44 -0.27
C SER A 37 -15.84 16.94 -0.10
N ALA A 38 -16.30 17.60 -1.16
CA ALA A 38 -16.70 19.00 -1.12
C ALA A 38 -17.90 19.22 -0.18
N ILE A 39 -18.89 18.32 -0.20
CA ILE A 39 -20.03 18.35 0.73
C ILE A 39 -19.55 18.16 2.17
N PHE A 40 -18.68 17.17 2.41
CA PHE A 40 -18.16 16.88 3.75
C PHE A 40 -17.36 18.06 4.33
N ILE A 41 -16.48 18.66 3.52
CA ILE A 41 -15.66 19.81 3.92
C ILE A 41 -16.50 21.06 4.12
N SER A 42 -17.45 21.35 3.22
CA SER A 42 -18.32 22.53 3.39
C SER A 42 -19.25 22.39 4.60
N ALA A 43 -19.74 21.18 4.90
CA ALA A 43 -20.54 20.93 6.10
C ALA A 43 -19.71 21.03 7.40
N SER A 44 -18.41 20.75 7.35
CA SER A 44 -17.53 20.74 8.53
C SER A 44 -16.71 22.03 8.68
N SER A 45 -16.87 22.99 7.77
CA SER A 45 -16.02 24.18 7.69
C SER A 45 -16.27 25.15 8.85
N PRO A 46 -15.24 25.54 9.63
CA PRO A 46 -15.36 26.56 10.68
C PRO A 46 -15.62 27.97 10.13
N ARG A 47 -15.28 28.20 8.86
CA ARG A 47 -15.40 29.47 8.16
C ARG A 47 -16.39 29.23 7.02
N ASP A 48 -17.55 29.91 7.00
CA ASP A 48 -18.66 29.71 6.05
C ASP A 48 -18.23 29.87 4.57
N ARG A 49 -17.51 28.88 4.03
CA ARG A 49 -17.05 28.80 2.65
C ARG A 49 -17.89 27.79 1.90
N GLY A 50 -18.30 28.17 0.70
CA GLY A 50 -19.28 27.43 -0.07
C GLY A 50 -18.71 26.16 -0.71
N PHE A 51 -19.60 25.30 -1.19
CA PHE A 51 -19.27 24.10 -1.99
C PHE A 51 -18.37 24.40 -3.20
N PHE A 52 -18.54 25.56 -3.85
CA PHE A 52 -17.74 25.95 -5.02
C PHE A 52 -16.34 26.44 -4.66
N ASP A 53 -16.15 27.03 -3.47
CA ASP A 53 -14.86 27.53 -2.99
C ASP A 53 -13.87 26.38 -2.74
N TYR A 54 -14.39 25.18 -2.44
CA TYR A 54 -13.60 23.96 -2.33
C TYR A 54 -12.84 23.66 -3.62
N PHE A 55 -13.53 23.69 -4.77
CA PHE A 55 -12.89 23.41 -6.06
C PHE A 55 -11.88 24.50 -6.44
N GLY A 56 -12.21 25.77 -6.18
CA GLY A 56 -11.27 26.87 -6.39
C GLY A 56 -9.99 26.70 -5.56
N SER A 57 -10.14 26.36 -4.27
CA SER A 57 -9.03 26.14 -3.35
C SER A 57 -8.20 24.92 -3.76
N LEU A 58 -8.84 23.81 -4.15
CA LEU A 58 -8.21 22.59 -4.63
C LEU A 58 -7.32 22.85 -5.86
N PHE A 59 -7.86 23.53 -6.88
CA PHE A 59 -7.09 23.87 -8.07
C PHE A 59 -5.99 24.90 -7.79
N SER A 60 -6.24 25.87 -6.90
CA SER A 60 -5.22 26.85 -6.48
C SER A 60 -4.06 26.22 -5.70
N GLY A 61 -4.30 25.12 -4.99
CA GLY A 61 -3.29 24.38 -4.26
C GLY A 61 -2.26 23.74 -5.19
N ALA A 62 -2.70 23.29 -6.36
CA ALA A 62 -1.84 22.68 -7.37
C ALA A 62 -1.25 23.70 -8.36
N PHE A 63 -2.08 24.61 -8.90
CA PHE A 63 -1.71 25.48 -10.03
C PHE A 63 -1.69 26.97 -9.67
N GLY A 64 -1.96 27.36 -8.42
CA GLY A 64 -2.14 28.77 -8.06
C GLY A 64 -0.87 29.63 -8.12
N THR A 65 0.32 29.03 -8.01
CA THR A 65 1.60 29.75 -8.18
C THR A 65 2.62 28.86 -8.89
N GLU A 66 3.60 29.47 -9.55
CA GLU A 66 4.69 28.74 -10.20
C GLU A 66 5.43 27.81 -9.22
N ARG A 67 5.66 28.29 -7.99
CA ARG A 67 6.25 27.49 -6.91
C ARG A 67 5.42 26.24 -6.58
N ARG A 68 4.10 26.39 -6.46
CA ARG A 68 3.19 25.26 -6.16
C ARG A 68 3.19 24.23 -7.28
N PHE A 69 3.21 24.67 -8.54
CA PHE A 69 3.29 23.79 -9.70
C PHE A 69 4.60 22.99 -9.75
N TRP A 70 5.75 23.63 -9.52
CA TRP A 70 7.04 22.92 -9.46
C TRP A 70 7.10 21.91 -8.31
N LEU A 71 6.55 22.27 -7.15
CA LEU A 71 6.45 21.38 -6.01
C LEU A 71 5.48 20.22 -6.24
N LEU A 72 4.40 20.42 -7.01
CA LEU A 72 3.49 19.37 -7.46
C LEU A 72 4.26 18.34 -8.29
N LEU A 73 4.97 18.78 -9.33
CA LEU A 73 5.77 17.89 -10.19
C LEU A 73 6.87 17.16 -9.40
N GLN A 74 7.52 17.84 -8.46
CA GLN A 74 8.54 17.26 -7.59
C GLN A 74 7.99 16.13 -6.72
N ASN A 75 6.86 16.36 -6.03
CA ASN A 75 6.23 15.32 -5.20
C ASN A 75 5.71 14.17 -6.06
N THR A 76 5.17 14.45 -7.26
CA THR A 76 4.77 13.42 -8.24
C THR A 76 5.96 12.56 -8.63
N ALA A 77 7.12 13.17 -8.91
CA ALA A 77 8.34 12.47 -9.27
C ALA A 77 8.83 11.54 -8.15
N LEU A 78 8.81 12.00 -6.89
CA LEU A 78 9.20 11.19 -5.72
C LEU A 78 8.25 10.01 -5.51
N LEU A 79 6.93 10.26 -5.48
CA LEU A 79 5.93 9.19 -5.33
C LEU A 79 6.03 8.17 -6.47
N LEU A 80 6.23 8.63 -7.70
CA LEU A 80 6.41 7.76 -8.86
C LEU A 80 7.64 6.86 -8.70
N CYS A 81 8.77 7.41 -8.25
CA CYS A 81 9.98 6.60 -8.01
C CYS A 81 9.74 5.49 -6.99
N VAL A 82 9.07 5.81 -5.87
CA VAL A 82 8.71 4.79 -4.85
C VAL A 82 7.76 3.76 -5.43
N ALA A 83 6.73 4.18 -6.16
CA ALA A 83 5.77 3.27 -6.78
C ALA A 83 6.46 2.33 -7.79
N LEU A 84 7.38 2.85 -8.60
CA LEU A 84 8.19 2.06 -9.54
C LEU A 84 9.11 1.08 -8.82
N ALA A 85 9.71 1.47 -7.69
CA ALA A 85 10.51 0.58 -6.86
C ALA A 85 9.70 -0.63 -6.36
N LEU A 86 8.46 -0.38 -5.93
CA LEU A 86 7.55 -1.42 -5.42
C LEU A 86 6.98 -2.30 -6.54
N VAL A 87 6.75 -1.74 -7.73
CA VAL A 87 6.19 -2.46 -8.89
C VAL A 87 7.03 -3.69 -9.26
N VAL A 88 8.35 -3.58 -9.13
CA VAL A 88 9.27 -4.68 -9.49
C VAL A 88 9.05 -5.88 -8.57
N ALA A 89 8.81 -5.65 -7.28
CA ALA A 89 8.52 -6.70 -6.31
C ALA A 89 7.09 -7.26 -6.48
N PHE A 90 6.10 -6.40 -6.72
CA PHE A 90 4.71 -6.87 -6.89
C PHE A 90 4.52 -7.73 -8.14
N LYS A 91 5.30 -7.51 -9.20
CA LYS A 91 5.21 -8.30 -10.44
C LYS A 91 5.56 -9.79 -10.21
N MET A 92 6.38 -10.12 -9.22
CA MET A 92 6.66 -11.52 -8.80
C MET A 92 5.71 -12.03 -7.70
N LYS A 93 4.59 -11.34 -7.44
CA LYS A 93 3.67 -11.59 -6.31
C LYS A 93 4.34 -11.55 -4.94
N PHE A 94 5.47 -10.83 -4.83
CA PHE A 94 6.08 -10.54 -3.54
C PHE A 94 5.51 -9.24 -3.01
N TRP A 95 4.81 -9.31 -1.89
CA TRP A 95 4.18 -8.16 -1.27
C TRP A 95 5.19 -7.40 -0.41
N ASN A 96 5.94 -6.49 -1.04
CA ASN A 96 6.84 -5.58 -0.34
C ASN A 96 6.03 -4.40 0.25
N LEU A 97 5.70 -4.47 1.54
CA LEU A 97 5.09 -3.35 2.30
C LEU A 97 6.16 -2.52 3.02
N GLY A 98 7.44 -2.83 2.83
CA GLY A 98 8.59 -2.22 3.51
C GLY A 98 9.14 -0.96 2.84
N GLY A 99 8.42 -0.39 1.87
CA GLY A 99 8.89 0.75 1.07
C GLY A 99 9.24 1.97 1.91
N ASN A 100 8.39 2.31 2.88
CA ASN A 100 8.64 3.43 3.80
C ASN A 100 9.96 3.24 4.56
N GLY A 101 10.18 2.08 5.16
CA GLY A 101 11.40 1.77 5.90
C GLY A 101 12.65 1.84 5.03
N GLN A 102 12.58 1.35 3.78
CA GLN A 102 13.68 1.44 2.82
C GLN A 102 14.02 2.91 2.47
N VAL A 103 13.01 3.76 2.29
CA VAL A 103 13.19 5.20 2.07
C VAL A 103 13.78 5.89 3.30
N LEU A 104 13.27 5.58 4.51
CA LEU A 104 13.76 6.14 5.78
C LEU A 104 15.22 5.80 6.03
N MET A 105 15.63 4.55 5.81
CA MET A 105 17.03 4.15 5.95
C MET A 105 17.93 4.83 4.91
N GLY A 106 17.42 5.05 3.70
CA GLY A 106 18.09 5.87 2.69
C GLY A 106 18.27 7.33 3.13
N CYS A 107 17.24 7.92 3.74
CA CYS A 107 17.30 9.27 4.31
C CYS A 107 18.33 9.36 5.43
N LEU A 108 18.31 8.39 6.35
CA LEU A 108 19.24 8.32 7.47
C LEU A 108 20.69 8.24 7.00
N ALA A 109 21.00 7.35 6.07
CA ALA A 109 22.35 7.20 5.52
C ALA A 109 22.83 8.47 4.79
N CYS A 110 21.93 9.15 4.09
CA CYS A 110 22.22 10.44 3.46
C CYS A 110 22.55 11.50 4.52
N ALA A 111 21.72 11.64 5.55
CA ALA A 111 21.95 12.59 6.64
C ALA A 111 23.19 12.30 7.47
N MET A 112 23.49 11.03 7.75
CA MET A 112 24.76 10.61 8.37
C MET A 112 25.96 11.16 7.59
N CYS A 113 25.96 10.99 6.26
CA CYS A 113 27.05 11.46 5.41
C CYS A 113 27.15 12.99 5.45
N MET A 114 26.04 13.71 5.35
CA MET A 114 26.03 15.17 5.39
C MET A 114 26.44 15.71 6.78
N TYR A 115 26.02 15.06 7.87
CA TYR A 115 26.34 15.50 9.23
C TYR A 115 27.82 15.28 9.59
N TYR A 116 28.38 14.11 9.28
CA TYR A 116 29.76 13.79 9.68
C TYR A 116 30.82 14.34 8.73
N LEU A 117 30.54 14.37 7.43
CA LEU A 117 31.49 14.78 6.38
C LEU A 117 31.22 16.19 5.83
N GLY A 118 30.05 16.76 6.06
CA GLY A 118 29.73 18.14 5.67
C GLY A 118 30.78 19.11 6.21
N GLY A 119 31.31 19.97 5.33
CA GLY A 119 32.33 20.95 5.67
C GLY A 119 33.75 20.41 5.89
N LYS A 120 33.97 19.09 5.93
CA LYS A 120 35.31 18.49 6.11
C LYS A 120 35.93 17.96 4.82
N TRP A 121 35.10 17.55 3.88
CA TRP A 121 35.51 16.94 2.61
C TRP A 121 35.00 17.78 1.43
N PRO A 122 35.60 17.67 0.24
CA PRO A 122 35.10 18.36 -0.95
C PRO A 122 33.66 17.93 -1.26
N ASP A 123 32.78 18.89 -1.53
CA ASP A 123 31.35 18.65 -1.76
C ASP A 123 31.06 17.55 -2.80
N PRO A 124 31.77 17.46 -3.95
CA PRO A 124 31.51 16.40 -4.95
C PRO A 124 31.78 14.98 -4.41
N ALA A 125 32.76 14.83 -3.52
CA ALA A 125 33.07 13.54 -2.90
C ALA A 125 31.98 13.16 -1.90
N VAL A 126 31.47 14.13 -1.13
CA VAL A 126 30.35 13.92 -0.22
C VAL A 126 29.09 13.54 -1.00
N TRP A 127 28.81 14.20 -2.12
CA TRP A 127 27.66 13.88 -3.00
C TRP A 127 27.68 12.43 -3.49
N LEU A 128 28.82 11.95 -3.97
CA LEU A 128 28.96 10.57 -4.43
C LEU A 128 28.83 9.59 -3.27
N LEU A 129 29.43 9.90 -2.12
CA LEU A 129 29.36 9.03 -0.95
C LEU A 129 27.94 8.92 -0.40
N MET A 130 27.22 10.03 -0.27
CA MET A 130 25.84 10.00 0.22
C MET A 130 24.91 9.29 -0.77
N PHE A 131 25.14 9.43 -2.09
CA PHE A 131 24.40 8.69 -3.10
C PHE A 131 24.60 7.18 -2.92
N VAL A 132 25.85 6.71 -2.89
CA VAL A 132 26.16 5.29 -2.73
C VAL A 132 25.67 4.76 -1.38
N ALA A 133 25.90 5.49 -0.29
CA ALA A 133 25.48 5.09 1.05
C ALA A 133 23.95 4.96 1.16
N SER A 134 23.20 5.90 0.59
CA SER A 134 21.74 5.88 0.60
C SER A 134 21.16 4.72 -0.20
N LEU A 135 21.72 4.45 -1.39
CA LEU A 135 21.35 3.29 -2.20
C LEU A 135 21.61 1.98 -1.44
N LEU A 136 22.82 1.82 -0.88
CA LEU A 136 23.19 0.62 -0.15
C LEU A 136 22.35 0.43 1.12
N ALA A 137 22.04 1.50 1.85
CA ALA A 137 21.18 1.42 3.03
C ALA A 137 19.78 0.90 2.69
N GLY A 138 19.16 1.44 1.62
CA GLY A 138 17.87 0.94 1.14
C GLY A 138 17.93 -0.53 0.67
N ALA A 139 19.02 -0.91 -0.01
CA ALA A 139 19.24 -2.29 -0.47
C ALA A 139 19.43 -3.28 0.69
N VAL A 140 20.26 -2.95 1.68
CA VAL A 140 20.50 -3.77 2.87
C VAL A 140 19.19 -3.96 3.63
N TRP A 141 18.38 -2.91 3.78
CA TRP A 141 17.09 -2.99 4.44
C TRP A 141 16.10 -3.92 3.73
N ALA A 142 16.09 -3.90 2.39
CA ALA A 142 15.25 -4.78 1.58
C ALA A 142 15.72 -6.25 1.56
N VAL A 143 17.04 -6.48 1.67
CA VAL A 143 17.64 -7.82 1.65
C VAL A 143 17.26 -8.63 2.87
N ILE A 144 17.16 -7.99 4.04
CA ILE A 144 16.84 -8.68 5.30
C ILE A 144 15.55 -9.51 5.14
N PRO A 145 14.38 -8.92 4.80
CA PRO A 145 13.18 -9.72 4.52
C PRO A 145 13.30 -10.70 3.36
N ALA A 146 14.07 -10.35 2.33
CA ALA A 146 14.23 -11.20 1.15
C ALA A 146 14.95 -12.52 1.48
N ILE A 147 15.98 -12.49 2.32
CA ILE A 147 16.70 -13.68 2.79
C ILE A 147 15.75 -14.55 3.62
N PHE A 148 15.05 -13.96 4.58
CA PHE A 148 14.11 -14.72 5.42
C PHE A 148 13.01 -15.38 4.59
N LYS A 149 12.49 -14.67 3.58
CA LYS A 149 11.53 -15.28 2.65
C LYS A 149 12.15 -16.40 1.81
N ALA A 150 13.32 -16.18 1.24
CA ALA A 150 13.96 -17.11 0.30
C ALA A 150 14.41 -18.42 0.96
N PHE A 151 14.84 -18.36 2.23
CA PHE A 151 15.37 -19.52 2.95
C PHE A 151 14.36 -20.15 3.91
N PHE A 152 13.58 -19.33 4.63
CA PHE A 152 12.68 -19.79 5.71
C PHE A 152 11.19 -19.72 5.35
N ASN A 153 10.84 -19.26 4.14
CA ASN A 153 9.46 -19.15 3.65
C ASN A 153 8.52 -18.34 4.58
N THR A 154 9.07 -17.38 5.33
CA THR A 154 8.31 -16.49 6.23
C THR A 154 7.25 -15.67 5.46
N ASN A 155 6.27 -15.12 6.17
CA ASN A 155 5.32 -14.16 5.60
C ASN A 155 6.05 -12.84 5.27
N GLU A 156 6.24 -12.58 3.98
CA GLU A 156 6.93 -11.40 3.46
C GLU A 156 6.20 -10.10 3.76
N SER A 157 4.87 -10.10 3.73
CA SER A 157 4.05 -8.90 3.93
C SER A 157 4.19 -8.40 5.35
N LEU A 158 4.02 -9.29 6.33
CA LEU A 158 4.13 -8.94 7.74
C LEU A 158 5.56 -8.52 8.07
N PHE A 159 6.56 -9.26 7.59
CA PHE A 159 7.94 -8.99 7.95
C PHE A 159 8.45 -7.66 7.36
N THR A 160 8.12 -7.37 6.10
CA THR A 160 8.46 -6.06 5.50
C THR A 160 7.72 -4.90 6.16
N LEU A 161 6.46 -5.10 6.56
CA LEU A 161 5.70 -4.09 7.31
C LEU A 161 6.32 -3.83 8.69
N MET A 162 6.70 -4.88 9.42
CA MET A 162 7.32 -4.73 10.75
C MET A 162 8.67 -4.01 10.68
N MET A 163 9.44 -4.24 9.61
CA MET A 163 10.70 -3.55 9.38
C MET A 163 10.56 -2.03 9.16
N ASN A 164 9.37 -1.53 8.81
CA ASN A 164 9.13 -0.08 8.76
C ASN A 164 9.21 0.55 10.15
N TYR A 165 8.61 -0.09 11.16
CA TYR A 165 8.65 0.42 12.54
C TYR A 165 10.06 0.40 13.10
N VAL A 166 10.83 -0.65 12.81
CA VAL A 166 12.25 -0.71 13.21
C VAL A 166 13.05 0.42 12.56
N ALA A 167 12.82 0.71 11.28
CA ALA A 167 13.49 1.82 10.59
C ALA A 167 13.13 3.18 11.22
N LEU A 168 11.85 3.38 11.53
CA LEU A 168 11.38 4.60 12.20
C LEU A 168 12.06 4.78 13.55
N CYS A 169 12.08 3.75 14.41
CA CYS A 169 12.76 3.82 15.71
C CYS A 169 14.27 4.09 15.58
N LEU A 170 14.94 3.54 14.56
CA LEU A 170 16.35 3.83 14.31
C LEU A 170 16.57 5.28 13.91
N VAL A 171 15.74 5.83 13.01
CA VAL A 171 15.82 7.23 12.60
C VAL A 171 15.60 8.14 13.81
N GLU A 172 14.59 7.87 14.64
CA GLU A 172 14.33 8.63 15.86
C GLU A 172 15.48 8.57 16.85
N PHE A 173 16.10 7.39 17.02
CA PHE A 173 17.28 7.24 17.88
C PHE A 173 18.45 8.11 17.42
N PHE A 174 18.78 8.12 16.13
CA PHE A 174 19.87 8.94 15.60
C PHE A 174 19.57 10.44 15.65
N ILE A 175 18.32 10.84 15.39
CA ILE A 175 17.90 12.24 15.57
C ILE A 175 18.06 12.66 17.03
N ALA A 176 17.60 11.86 17.98
CA ALA A 176 17.72 12.14 19.41
C ALA A 176 19.19 12.19 19.86
N HIS A 177 20.06 11.40 19.24
CA HIS A 177 21.50 11.42 19.51
C HIS A 177 22.18 12.72 19.03
N TRP A 178 21.84 13.22 17.82
CA TRP A 178 22.43 14.46 17.29
C TRP A 178 21.82 15.73 17.86
N TYR A 179 20.51 15.73 18.11
CA TYR A 179 19.76 16.88 18.59
C TYR A 179 18.86 16.49 19.77
N PRO A 180 19.45 16.36 20.97
CA PRO A 180 18.70 16.03 22.18
C PRO A 180 17.73 17.13 22.63
N THR A 181 17.85 18.35 22.08
CA THR A 181 17.11 19.56 22.50
C THR A 181 15.67 19.68 21.96
N GLY A 182 15.17 18.66 21.26
CA GLY A 182 13.74 18.34 21.25
C GLY A 182 12.86 19.05 20.21
N THR A 183 12.65 18.40 19.06
CA THR A 183 11.45 18.54 18.19
C THR A 183 11.15 17.27 17.37
N GLY A 184 11.94 16.20 17.49
CA GLY A 184 11.78 14.98 16.66
C GLY A 184 12.23 15.15 15.20
N ALA A 185 12.84 16.29 14.85
CA ALA A 185 13.40 16.55 13.53
C ALA A 185 14.73 17.28 13.62
N MET A 186 15.65 16.94 12.73
CA MET A 186 16.94 17.61 12.60
C MET A 186 16.75 18.99 11.94
N PRO A 187 17.44 20.06 12.38
CA PRO A 187 17.49 21.32 11.63
C PRO A 187 18.05 21.09 10.20
N PRO A 188 17.66 21.90 9.22
CA PRO A 188 18.21 21.79 7.86
C PRO A 188 19.73 21.94 7.88
N LEU A 189 20.44 20.94 7.34
CA LEU A 189 21.89 21.01 7.15
C LEU A 189 22.21 21.96 6.00
N THR A 190 23.09 22.91 6.24
CA THR A 190 23.55 23.87 5.23
C THR A 190 24.70 23.33 4.38
N ASP A 191 25.40 22.31 4.87
CA ASP A 191 26.65 21.83 4.29
C ASP A 191 26.41 20.63 3.36
N ALA A 192 27.12 20.59 2.24
CA ALA A 192 27.06 19.56 1.20
C ALA A 192 25.70 19.38 0.49
N ASN A 193 24.88 20.42 0.41
CA ASN A 193 23.63 20.41 -0.36
C ASN A 193 23.89 20.19 -1.86
N LEU A 194 23.00 19.46 -2.54
CA LEU A 194 23.10 19.27 -3.98
C LEU A 194 22.90 20.60 -4.72
N PRO A 195 23.65 20.84 -5.81
CA PRO A 195 23.53 22.07 -6.56
C PRO A 195 22.16 22.17 -7.22
N THR A 196 21.56 23.36 -7.16
CA THR A 196 20.32 23.67 -7.86
C THR A 196 20.63 24.03 -9.31
N PHE A 197 19.92 23.43 -10.27
CA PHE A 197 20.07 23.72 -11.69
C PHE A 197 19.20 24.92 -12.09
N GLY A 198 19.61 26.12 -11.67
CA GLY A 198 18.94 27.39 -11.98
C GLY A 198 18.29 28.07 -10.77
N PRO A 199 17.78 29.30 -10.94
CA PRO A 199 17.20 30.09 -9.85
C PRO A 199 15.80 29.61 -9.46
N GLY A 200 15.46 29.76 -8.17
CA GLY A 200 14.12 29.52 -7.64
C GLY A 200 13.75 28.05 -7.45
N GLN A 201 12.46 27.79 -7.22
CA GLN A 201 11.95 26.44 -6.94
C GLN A 201 12.12 25.50 -8.14
N ALA A 202 12.10 26.03 -9.37
CA ALA A 202 12.31 25.28 -10.59
C ALA A 202 13.67 24.57 -10.60
N GLY A 203 14.75 25.29 -10.29
CA GLY A 203 16.09 24.71 -10.29
C GLY A 203 16.31 23.63 -9.24
N ARG A 204 15.51 23.64 -8.16
CA ARG A 204 15.55 22.62 -7.10
C ARG A 204 14.74 21.37 -7.44
N SER A 205 13.61 21.52 -8.13
CA SER A 205 12.73 20.39 -8.51
C SER A 205 13.19 19.67 -9.78
N LEU A 206 13.83 20.38 -10.72
CA LEU A 206 14.31 19.83 -11.99
C LEU A 206 15.17 18.56 -11.85
N PRO A 207 16.21 18.49 -10.99
CA PRO A 207 17.01 17.27 -10.86
C PRO A 207 16.19 16.07 -10.36
N VAL A 208 15.24 16.28 -9.44
CA VAL A 208 14.34 15.21 -8.94
C VAL A 208 13.45 14.69 -10.07
N ILE A 209 12.87 15.60 -10.86
CA ILE A 209 12.00 15.25 -12.00
C ILE A 209 12.80 14.48 -13.06
N LEU A 210 14.02 14.95 -13.39
CA LEU A 210 14.90 14.30 -14.35
C LEU A 210 15.23 12.87 -13.92
N VAL A 211 15.59 12.66 -12.65
CA VAL A 211 15.86 11.33 -12.10
C VAL A 211 14.62 10.45 -12.20
N ALA A 212 13.43 10.96 -11.89
CA ALA A 212 12.20 10.17 -12.01
C ALA A 212 11.88 9.76 -13.45
N VAL A 213 12.11 10.64 -14.44
CA VAL A 213 11.94 10.29 -15.86
C VAL A 213 12.93 9.20 -16.27
N ILE A 214 14.20 9.33 -15.86
CA ILE A 214 15.23 8.32 -16.14
C ILE A 214 14.86 6.97 -15.50
N VAL A 215 14.47 6.97 -14.22
CA VAL A 215 14.05 5.76 -13.51
C VAL A 215 12.82 5.13 -14.18
N THR A 216 11.85 5.93 -14.60
CA THR A 216 10.67 5.45 -15.33
C THR A 216 11.06 4.74 -16.63
N ALA A 217 11.94 5.36 -17.43
CA ALA A 217 12.43 4.78 -18.67
C ALA A 217 13.24 3.49 -18.43
N LEU A 218 14.10 3.49 -17.42
CA LEU A 218 14.90 2.32 -17.02
C LEU A 218 14.01 1.16 -16.57
N ILE A 219 13.00 1.41 -15.74
CA ILE A 219 12.08 0.38 -15.22
C ILE A 219 11.18 -0.14 -16.33
N TYR A 220 10.68 0.73 -17.19
CA TYR A 220 9.91 0.33 -18.37
C TYR A 220 10.73 -0.59 -19.27
N CYS A 221 11.99 -0.24 -19.55
CA CYS A 221 12.89 -1.05 -20.35
C CYS A 221 13.24 -2.38 -19.65
N TYR A 222 13.57 -2.32 -18.36
CA TYR A 222 13.91 -3.48 -17.55
C TYR A 222 12.77 -4.50 -17.47
N LEU A 223 11.52 -4.06 -17.29
CA LEU A 223 10.38 -4.95 -17.15
C LEU A 223 9.89 -5.56 -18.47
N ARG A 224 10.13 -4.89 -19.62
CA ARG A 224 9.66 -5.35 -20.94
C ARG A 224 10.73 -6.04 -21.78
N PHE A 225 11.98 -5.56 -21.74
CA PHE A 225 13.03 -6.01 -22.68
C PHE A 225 14.17 -6.80 -22.02
N SER A 226 14.18 -6.96 -20.69
CA SER A 226 15.27 -7.69 -20.02
C SER A 226 14.90 -9.14 -19.67
N LYS A 227 15.91 -10.02 -19.67
CA LYS A 227 15.79 -11.40 -19.16
C LYS A 227 15.31 -11.43 -17.71
N HIS A 228 15.70 -10.44 -16.92
CA HIS A 228 15.35 -10.35 -15.51
C HIS A 228 13.85 -10.07 -15.33
N GLY A 229 13.29 -9.18 -16.16
CA GLY A 229 11.86 -8.90 -16.20
C GLY A 229 11.02 -10.12 -16.59
N TYR A 230 11.53 -10.96 -17.49
CA TYR A 230 10.91 -12.24 -17.85
C TYR A 230 10.89 -13.23 -16.68
N GLU A 231 12.02 -13.43 -16.00
CA GLU A 231 12.10 -14.30 -14.82
C GLU A 231 11.12 -13.86 -13.71
N ILE A 232 11.02 -12.55 -13.45
CA ILE A 232 10.08 -11.98 -12.48
C ILE A 232 8.63 -12.28 -12.88
N SER A 233 8.29 -12.08 -14.16
CA SER A 233 6.93 -12.34 -14.66
C SER A 233 6.55 -13.82 -14.55
N LEU A 234 7.47 -14.72 -14.91
CA LEU A 234 7.21 -16.16 -14.87
C LEU A 234 7.04 -16.68 -13.43
N ILE A 235 7.83 -16.15 -12.48
CA ILE A 235 7.65 -16.43 -11.04
C ILE A 235 6.31 -15.89 -10.54
N GLY A 236 5.90 -14.72 -11.04
CA GLY A 236 4.58 -14.14 -10.77
C GLY A 236 3.44 -15.04 -11.23
N ASP A 237 3.56 -15.71 -12.38
CA ASP A 237 2.54 -16.64 -12.87
C ASP A 237 2.49 -17.92 -12.03
N SER A 238 3.61 -18.63 -11.92
CA SER A 238 3.73 -19.85 -11.11
C SER A 238 5.17 -20.14 -10.70
N LYS A 239 5.40 -20.23 -9.39
CA LYS A 239 6.68 -20.65 -8.83
C LYS A 239 7.10 -22.05 -9.30
N ASN A 240 6.13 -22.96 -9.52
CA ASN A 240 6.42 -24.33 -9.95
C ASN A 240 6.89 -24.35 -11.42
N THR A 241 6.26 -23.56 -12.27
CA THR A 241 6.66 -23.41 -13.68
C THR A 241 8.04 -22.77 -13.80
N ALA A 242 8.34 -21.76 -12.98
CA ALA A 242 9.67 -21.15 -12.93
C ALA A 242 10.75 -22.17 -12.53
N ARG A 243 10.46 -23.05 -11.56
CA ARG A 243 11.38 -24.11 -11.15
C ARG A 243 11.58 -25.17 -12.25
N TYR A 244 10.51 -25.51 -12.98
CA TYR A 244 10.58 -26.41 -14.12
C TYR A 244 11.43 -25.82 -15.26
N ALA A 245 11.34 -24.50 -15.50
CA ALA A 245 12.17 -23.78 -16.46
C ALA A 245 13.64 -23.59 -16.02
N GLY A 246 14.05 -24.16 -14.88
CA GLY A 246 15.44 -24.07 -14.38
C GLY A 246 15.78 -22.77 -13.67
N ILE A 247 14.80 -21.90 -13.37
CA ILE A 247 15.04 -20.61 -12.72
C ILE A 247 15.19 -20.80 -11.20
N ASN A 248 16.26 -20.24 -10.65
CA ASN A 248 16.50 -20.26 -9.21
C ASN A 248 15.68 -19.17 -8.50
N VAL A 249 14.44 -19.50 -8.14
CA VAL A 249 13.45 -18.57 -7.53
C VAL A 249 14.05 -17.78 -6.35
N LYS A 250 14.84 -18.44 -5.49
CA LYS A 250 15.46 -17.80 -4.31
C LYS A 250 16.39 -16.64 -4.69
N LYS A 251 17.25 -16.86 -5.68
CA LYS A 251 18.18 -15.82 -6.17
C LYS A 251 17.43 -14.67 -6.82
N VAL A 252 16.37 -14.97 -7.58
CA VAL A 252 15.55 -13.93 -8.24
C VAL A 252 14.81 -13.08 -7.21
N VAL A 253 14.24 -13.69 -6.16
CA VAL A 253 13.61 -12.96 -5.04
C VAL A 253 14.60 -11.96 -4.43
N ILE A 254 15.77 -12.42 -4.00
CA ILE A 254 16.77 -11.57 -3.33
C ILE A 254 17.24 -10.45 -4.26
N ARG A 255 17.59 -10.75 -5.50
CA ARG A 255 18.04 -9.75 -6.49
C ARG A 255 16.96 -8.70 -6.77
N THR A 256 15.71 -9.12 -6.86
CA THR A 256 14.58 -8.21 -7.14
C THR A 256 14.33 -7.26 -5.97
N LEU A 257 14.42 -7.77 -4.74
CA LEU A 257 14.26 -6.94 -3.55
C LEU A 257 15.44 -5.99 -3.34
N ILE A 258 16.68 -6.41 -3.64
CA ILE A 258 17.83 -5.49 -3.69
C ILE A 258 17.54 -4.33 -4.63
N PHE A 259 17.06 -4.62 -5.84
CA PHE A 259 16.76 -3.61 -6.83
C PHE A 259 15.63 -2.66 -6.39
N SER A 260 14.58 -3.19 -5.75
CA SER A 260 13.52 -2.40 -5.12
C SER A 260 14.10 -1.48 -4.02
N GLY A 261 14.93 -2.02 -3.13
CA GLY A 261 15.58 -1.27 -2.06
C GLY A 261 16.55 -0.18 -2.55
N LEU A 262 17.30 -0.44 -3.63
CA LEU A 262 18.17 0.57 -4.27
C LEU A 262 17.37 1.77 -4.77
N LEU A 263 16.20 1.53 -5.39
CA LEU A 263 15.32 2.59 -5.90
C LEU A 263 14.64 3.36 -4.77
N CYS A 264 14.21 2.69 -3.69
CA CYS A 264 13.72 3.36 -2.49
C CYS A 264 14.82 4.19 -1.81
N GLY A 265 16.05 3.67 -1.74
CA GLY A 265 17.22 4.40 -1.23
C GLY A 265 17.53 5.65 -2.07
N LEU A 266 17.43 5.55 -3.39
CA LEU A 266 17.56 6.71 -4.29
C LEU A 266 16.56 7.82 -3.95
N VAL A 267 15.30 7.47 -3.62
CA VAL A 267 14.31 8.46 -3.18
C VAL A 267 14.73 9.12 -1.87
N GLY A 268 15.25 8.34 -0.92
CA GLY A 268 15.77 8.87 0.34
C GLY A 268 16.92 9.88 0.14
N PHE A 269 17.83 9.59 -0.79
CA PHE A 269 18.89 10.52 -1.21
C PHE A 269 18.32 11.82 -1.81
N LEU A 270 17.34 11.72 -2.72
CA LEU A 270 16.73 12.91 -3.31
C LEU A 270 16.02 13.77 -2.25
N LEU A 271 15.34 13.11 -1.32
CA LEU A 271 14.52 13.77 -0.30
C LEU A 271 15.37 14.57 0.70
N VAL A 272 16.46 13.99 1.19
CA VAL A 272 17.39 14.66 2.10
C VAL A 272 18.35 15.57 1.33
N GLY A 273 19.03 15.05 0.31
CA GLY A 273 20.09 15.76 -0.39
C GLY A 273 19.60 16.93 -1.25
N SER A 274 18.40 16.85 -1.84
CA SER A 274 17.88 17.88 -2.75
C SER A 274 16.72 18.68 -2.16
N VAL A 275 15.74 18.05 -1.50
CA VAL A 275 14.43 18.70 -1.23
C VAL A 275 14.34 19.37 0.13
N ASN A 276 14.67 18.65 1.20
CA ASN A 276 14.38 19.10 2.56
C ASN A 276 15.66 19.45 3.33
N HIS A 277 16.80 18.86 2.98
CA HIS A 277 18.09 19.05 3.68
C HIS A 277 18.02 18.74 5.18
N MET A 278 17.01 17.99 5.61
CA MET A 278 16.78 17.56 6.99
C MET A 278 16.31 16.12 7.01
N VAL A 279 16.31 15.51 8.19
CA VAL A 279 15.66 14.21 8.41
C VAL A 279 14.69 14.32 9.58
N SER A 280 13.49 13.79 9.38
CA SER A 280 12.44 13.62 10.37
C SER A 280 11.90 12.19 10.31
N SER A 281 11.20 11.75 11.35
CA SER A 281 10.53 10.44 11.36
C SER A 281 9.34 10.35 10.41
N SER A 282 8.78 11.49 9.99
CA SER A 282 7.68 11.61 9.02
C SER A 282 8.13 11.83 7.57
N MET A 283 9.43 11.72 7.31
CA MET A 283 10.01 12.06 6.01
C MET A 283 9.51 11.17 4.88
N ASP A 284 9.19 9.91 5.19
CA ASP A 284 8.61 8.97 4.24
C ASP A 284 7.24 9.40 3.70
N GLY A 285 6.53 10.30 4.39
CA GLY A 285 5.27 10.90 3.93
C GLY A 285 4.22 9.87 3.52
N ASN A 286 4.28 8.68 4.11
CA ASN A 286 3.47 7.51 3.73
C ASN A 286 3.57 7.09 2.23
N MET A 287 4.59 7.57 1.51
CA MET A 287 4.73 7.41 0.06
C MET A 287 4.83 5.95 -0.38
N GLY A 288 5.36 5.06 0.47
CA GLY A 288 5.42 3.63 0.20
C GLY A 288 4.02 3.03 0.11
N PHE A 289 3.13 3.29 1.07
CA PHE A 289 1.75 2.78 1.04
C PHE A 289 0.93 3.41 -0.08
N THR A 290 1.05 4.72 -0.29
CA THR A 290 0.43 5.38 -1.45
C THR A 290 0.97 4.82 -2.78
N GLY A 291 2.27 4.51 -2.83
CA GLY A 291 2.92 3.86 -3.98
C GLY A 291 2.37 2.46 -4.29
N ILE A 292 1.93 1.70 -3.29
CA ILE A 292 1.22 0.42 -3.51
C ILE A 292 -0.06 0.65 -4.30
N MET A 293 -0.83 1.66 -3.90
CA MET A 293 -2.08 2.00 -4.59
C MET A 293 -1.82 2.42 -6.04
N VAL A 294 -0.80 3.26 -6.27
CA VAL A 294 -0.37 3.66 -7.62
C VAL A 294 0.00 2.44 -8.47
N ALA A 295 0.80 1.52 -7.94
CA ALA A 295 1.25 0.33 -8.68
C ALA A 295 0.08 -0.57 -9.10
N TRP A 296 -0.89 -0.77 -8.20
CA TRP A 296 -2.09 -1.56 -8.47
C TRP A 296 -3.04 -0.87 -9.45
N MET A 297 -3.33 0.41 -9.25
CA MET A 297 -4.18 1.19 -10.15
C MET A 297 -3.57 1.30 -11.56
N GLY A 298 -2.24 1.38 -11.64
CA GLY A 298 -1.47 1.40 -12.88
C GLY A 298 -1.35 0.04 -13.57
N LYS A 299 -1.87 -1.04 -12.99
CA LYS A 299 -1.75 -2.42 -13.50
C LYS A 299 -0.31 -2.80 -13.84
N PHE A 300 0.64 -2.31 -13.06
CA PHE A 300 2.08 -2.49 -13.25
C PHE A 300 2.65 -1.91 -14.58
N ASP A 301 1.96 -0.97 -15.23
CA ASP A 301 2.50 -0.20 -16.36
C ASP A 301 3.09 1.15 -15.89
N PRO A 302 4.42 1.36 -16.03
CA PRO A 302 5.10 2.58 -15.59
C PRO A 302 4.51 3.89 -16.15
N LEU A 303 3.96 3.89 -17.36
CA LEU A 303 3.40 5.09 -18.00
C LEU A 303 2.02 5.45 -17.44
N ILE A 304 1.21 4.44 -17.11
CA ILE A 304 -0.08 4.69 -16.46
C ILE A 304 0.15 5.14 -15.01
N MET A 305 1.16 4.56 -14.35
CA MET A 305 1.55 4.93 -12.99
C MET A 305 1.95 6.40 -12.89
N SER A 306 2.66 6.99 -13.86
CA SER A 306 3.00 8.42 -13.82
C SER A 306 1.77 9.33 -13.83
N GLY A 307 0.74 8.97 -14.62
CA GLY A 307 -0.53 9.70 -14.63
C GLY A 307 -1.29 9.58 -13.30
N ILE A 308 -1.27 8.40 -12.68
CA ILE A 308 -1.93 8.16 -11.39
C ILE A 308 -1.19 8.86 -10.25
N SER A 309 0.15 8.80 -10.21
CA SER A 309 0.96 9.54 -9.24
C SER A 309 0.71 11.04 -9.33
N PHE A 310 0.61 11.59 -10.54
CA PHE A 310 0.26 13.00 -10.74
C PHE A 310 -1.11 13.32 -10.14
N PHE A 311 -2.11 12.51 -10.45
CA PHE A 311 -3.47 12.69 -9.94
C PHE A 311 -3.53 12.61 -8.40
N ILE A 312 -2.84 11.66 -7.79
CA ILE A 312 -2.81 11.51 -6.33
C ILE A 312 -2.17 12.72 -5.66
N ILE A 313 -0.99 13.15 -6.13
CA ILE A 313 -0.28 14.30 -5.54
C ILE A 313 -1.04 15.61 -5.79
N PHE A 314 -1.76 15.73 -6.92
CA PHE A 314 -2.68 16.84 -7.17
C PHE A 314 -3.76 16.91 -6.08
N LEU A 315 -4.36 15.78 -5.71
CA LEU A 315 -5.35 15.74 -4.64
C LEU A 315 -4.76 16.06 -3.28
N GLU A 316 -3.63 15.45 -2.91
CA GLU A 316 -2.98 15.70 -1.61
C GLU A 316 -2.63 17.19 -1.43
N ARG A 317 -2.01 17.81 -2.45
CA ARG A 317 -1.64 19.23 -2.39
C ARG A 317 -2.83 20.16 -2.47
N GLY A 318 -3.82 19.82 -3.30
CA GLY A 318 -5.08 20.54 -3.35
C GLY A 318 -5.78 20.52 -1.99
N MET A 319 -5.84 19.36 -1.34
CA MET A 319 -6.48 19.18 -0.04
C MET A 319 -5.73 19.88 1.09
N ALA A 320 -4.39 19.85 1.08
CA ALA A 320 -3.59 20.62 2.03
C ALA A 320 -3.88 22.14 1.93
N GLN A 321 -4.09 22.65 0.72
CA GLN A 321 -4.48 24.05 0.50
C GLN A 321 -5.91 24.31 0.96
N VAL A 322 -6.86 23.42 0.64
CA VAL A 322 -8.25 23.50 1.14
C VAL A 322 -8.26 23.57 2.67
N CYS A 323 -7.47 22.73 3.35
CA CYS A 323 -7.39 22.74 4.81
C CYS A 323 -6.93 24.09 5.35
N THR A 324 -5.88 24.66 4.75
CA THR A 324 -5.34 25.98 5.14
C THR A 324 -6.36 27.10 4.90
N ASP A 325 -7.01 27.08 3.75
CA ASP A 325 -7.94 28.12 3.29
C ASP A 325 -9.24 28.12 4.10
N PHE A 326 -9.75 26.94 4.43
CA PHE A 326 -10.95 26.74 5.24
C PHE A 326 -10.67 26.87 6.74
N GLY A 327 -9.40 27.01 7.14
CA GLY A 327 -8.99 27.27 8.53
C GLY A 327 -8.99 26.02 9.41
N PHE A 328 -8.83 24.84 8.83
CA PHE A 328 -8.64 23.61 9.58
C PHE A 328 -7.21 23.53 10.12
N THR A 329 -7.08 23.30 11.42
CA THR A 329 -5.79 23.25 12.11
C THR A 329 -5.10 21.89 12.03
N SER A 330 -5.80 20.84 11.59
CA SER A 330 -5.29 19.48 11.53
C SER A 330 -5.11 18.98 10.10
N GLU A 331 -3.91 18.47 9.80
CA GLU A 331 -3.61 17.77 8.53
C GLU A 331 -4.43 16.49 8.38
N ALA A 332 -4.88 15.89 9.49
CA ALA A 332 -5.70 14.68 9.51
C ALA A 332 -6.98 14.79 8.66
N LEU A 333 -7.57 15.98 8.53
CA LEU A 333 -8.75 16.17 7.67
C LEU A 333 -8.41 16.04 6.18
N SER A 334 -7.23 16.51 5.76
CA SER A 334 -6.73 16.31 4.40
C SER A 334 -6.58 14.81 4.11
N ASP A 335 -5.97 14.06 5.03
CA ASP A 335 -5.75 12.63 4.88
C ASP A 335 -7.06 11.82 4.84
N ILE A 336 -8.05 12.20 5.65
CA ILE A 336 -9.38 11.57 5.62
C ILE A 336 -10.04 11.77 4.26
N VAL A 337 -9.99 12.98 3.70
CA VAL A 337 -10.59 13.27 2.39
C VAL A 337 -9.84 12.54 1.27
N VAL A 338 -8.51 12.57 1.28
CA VAL A 338 -7.70 11.83 0.31
C VAL A 338 -7.98 10.32 0.42
N GLY A 339 -8.09 9.77 1.63
CA GLY A 339 -8.46 8.39 1.89
C GLY A 339 -9.88 8.04 1.42
N LEU A 340 -10.84 8.96 1.58
CA LEU A 340 -12.19 8.80 1.03
C LEU A 340 -12.16 8.72 -0.50
N ILE A 341 -11.37 9.58 -1.15
CA ILE A 341 -11.20 9.56 -2.60
C ILE A 341 -10.57 8.23 -3.05
N TYR A 342 -9.56 7.73 -2.33
CA TYR A 342 -8.97 6.42 -2.60
C TYR A 342 -9.99 5.30 -2.45
N PHE A 343 -10.83 5.34 -1.41
CA PHE A 343 -11.88 4.35 -1.18
C PHE A 343 -12.87 4.28 -2.35
N PHE A 344 -13.36 5.44 -2.84
CA PHE A 344 -14.23 5.49 -4.00
C PHE A 344 -13.52 4.99 -5.27
N PHE A 345 -12.25 5.35 -5.45
CA PHE A 345 -11.49 4.92 -6.63
C PHE A 345 -11.28 3.40 -6.66
N ILE A 346 -10.83 2.82 -5.55
CA ILE A 346 -10.63 1.36 -5.39
C ILE A 346 -11.97 0.63 -5.49
N GLY A 347 -13.02 1.18 -4.88
CA GLY A 347 -14.38 0.66 -4.98
C GLY A 347 -14.86 0.59 -6.42
N CYS A 348 -14.59 1.63 -7.23
CA CYS A 348 -14.95 1.62 -8.64
C CYS A 348 -14.15 0.60 -9.47
N GLU A 349 -12.87 0.35 -9.16
CA GLU A 349 -12.13 -0.76 -9.77
C GLU A 349 -12.79 -2.12 -9.49
N PHE A 350 -13.27 -2.34 -8.27
CA PHE A 350 -14.01 -3.56 -7.95
C PHE A 350 -15.24 -3.72 -8.86
N PHE A 351 -16.03 -2.67 -9.09
CA PHE A 351 -17.20 -2.71 -9.97
C PHE A 351 -16.86 -2.79 -11.47
N ILE A 352 -15.66 -2.37 -11.87
CA ILE A 352 -15.15 -2.52 -13.24
C ILE A 352 -14.76 -3.98 -13.50
N VAL A 353 -14.09 -4.63 -12.54
CA VAL A 353 -13.58 -6.01 -12.70
C VAL A 353 -14.65 -7.05 -12.38
N TYR A 354 -15.55 -6.76 -11.44
CA TYR A 354 -16.54 -7.70 -10.94
C TYR A 354 -17.97 -7.22 -11.17
N LYS A 355 -18.88 -8.17 -11.42
CA LYS A 355 -20.32 -7.94 -11.48
C LYS A 355 -20.96 -8.60 -10.27
N VAL A 356 -21.68 -7.78 -9.51
CA VAL A 356 -22.46 -8.24 -8.37
C VAL A 356 -23.85 -8.61 -8.87
N HIS A 357 -24.19 -9.89 -8.79
CA HIS A 357 -25.54 -10.39 -9.04
C HIS A 357 -26.28 -10.48 -7.71
N PHE A 358 -27.38 -9.74 -7.60
CA PHE A 358 -28.29 -9.85 -6.46
C PHE A 358 -29.42 -10.79 -6.83
N ASN A 359 -29.45 -11.98 -6.23
CA ASN A 359 -30.55 -12.93 -6.39
C ASN A 359 -31.69 -12.53 -5.45
N PHE A 360 -32.37 -11.41 -5.73
CA PHE A 360 -33.67 -11.14 -5.14
C PHE A 360 -34.68 -12.11 -5.76
N ARG A 361 -34.96 -13.19 -5.03
CA ARG A 361 -35.98 -14.17 -5.40
C ARG A 361 -37.33 -13.44 -5.52
N LYS A 362 -37.74 -13.08 -6.74
CA LYS A 362 -39.12 -12.70 -7.05
C LYS A 362 -40.00 -13.90 -6.68
N ARG A 363 -40.60 -13.86 -5.49
CA ARG A 363 -41.65 -14.76 -5.06
C ARG A 363 -42.93 -14.38 -5.79
N HIS A 364 -43.01 -14.62 -7.10
CA HIS A 364 -44.29 -14.64 -7.80
C HIS A 364 -44.75 -16.09 -7.86
N GLY A 365 -45.81 -16.38 -7.12
CA GLY A 365 -46.42 -17.70 -7.02
C GLY A 365 -46.79 -18.25 -8.39
N ARG A 366 -46.16 -19.35 -8.77
CA ARG A 366 -46.68 -20.23 -9.81
C ARG A 366 -47.78 -21.06 -9.15
N LYS A 367 -49.04 -20.76 -9.47
CA LYS A 367 -50.15 -21.67 -9.20
C LYS A 367 -49.83 -23.00 -9.88
N GLU A 368 -49.83 -24.07 -9.11
CA GLU A 368 -49.80 -25.43 -9.66
C GLU A 368 -51.04 -25.63 -10.53
N PRO A 369 -50.93 -26.15 -11.76
CA PRO A 369 -52.10 -26.62 -12.48
C PRO A 369 -52.56 -27.93 -11.82
N GLU A 370 -53.77 -27.92 -11.25
CA GLU A 370 -54.51 -29.13 -10.91
C GLU A 370 -54.67 -29.98 -12.18
N PHE A 371 -54.08 -31.17 -12.20
CA PHE A 371 -54.36 -32.17 -13.22
C PHE A 371 -55.46 -33.10 -12.69
N SER A 372 -56.64 -32.98 -13.29
CA SER A 372 -57.84 -33.76 -12.99
C SER A 372 -57.64 -35.25 -13.23
N MET A 373 -58.09 -36.06 -12.27
CA MET A 373 -58.27 -37.50 -12.39
C MET A 373 -59.41 -37.81 -13.39
N GLY A 374 -59.16 -38.69 -14.36
CA GLY A 374 -60.17 -39.16 -15.32
C GLY A 374 -59.73 -40.46 -16.00
N ALA A 375 -60.57 -41.48 -15.90
CA ALA A 375 -60.34 -42.91 -16.12
C ALA A 375 -60.02 -43.36 -17.57
N GLY A 376 -59.38 -44.54 -17.69
CA GLY A 376 -59.33 -45.31 -18.94
C GLY A 376 -58.35 -46.50 -18.97
N ALA A 377 -58.85 -47.68 -18.56
CA ALA A 377 -58.59 -49.05 -19.06
C ALA A 377 -57.16 -49.63 -19.31
N GLU A 378 -56.90 -50.71 -18.56
CA GLU A 378 -56.28 -52.02 -18.92
C GLU A 378 -54.99 -52.12 -19.77
N GLN A 379 -53.95 -52.77 -19.20
CA GLN A 379 -53.53 -54.16 -19.50
C GLN A 379 -52.07 -54.44 -19.06
N GLY A 380 -51.82 -55.64 -18.54
CA GLY A 380 -50.53 -56.33 -18.66
C GLY A 380 -49.56 -56.21 -17.48
N GLY A 381 -49.64 -57.15 -16.53
CA GLY A 381 -48.61 -57.35 -15.53
C GLY A 381 -47.35 -57.98 -16.13
N THR A 382 -46.18 -57.41 -15.81
CA THR A 382 -44.90 -58.13 -15.74
C THR A 382 -43.99 -57.42 -14.73
N GLN A 383 -43.36 -58.21 -13.88
CA GLN A 383 -42.55 -57.81 -12.73
C GLN A 383 -41.16 -57.34 -13.21
N PRO A 384 -40.56 -56.26 -12.64
CA PRO A 384 -39.20 -55.87 -13.03
C PRO A 384 -38.15 -56.90 -12.57
N PRO A 385 -37.12 -57.20 -13.38
CA PRO A 385 -36.14 -58.24 -13.09
C PRO A 385 -35.15 -57.84 -11.97
N ALA A 386 -34.68 -58.87 -11.25
CA ALA A 386 -33.75 -58.78 -10.12
C ALA A 386 -32.34 -58.29 -10.53
N LEU A 387 -31.73 -57.49 -9.64
CA LEU A 387 -30.34 -57.03 -9.73
C LEU A 387 -29.35 -58.21 -9.60
N PRO A 388 -28.24 -58.24 -10.36
CA PRO A 388 -27.18 -59.23 -10.19
C PRO A 388 -26.35 -58.99 -8.90
N PRO A 389 -25.72 -60.03 -8.33
CA PRO A 389 -25.06 -59.98 -7.02
C PRO A 389 -23.68 -59.30 -7.07
N GLU A 390 -23.31 -58.64 -5.96
CA GLU A 390 -21.97 -58.10 -5.72
C GLU A 390 -20.91 -59.22 -5.67
N PRO A 391 -19.72 -59.04 -6.27
CA PRO A 391 -18.57 -59.87 -6.00
C PRO A 391 -17.70 -59.33 -4.85
N ASP A 392 -17.11 -60.28 -4.14
CA ASP A 392 -16.51 -60.21 -2.81
C ASP A 392 -15.34 -59.22 -2.60
N ALA A 393 -15.21 -58.79 -1.36
CA ALA A 393 -14.10 -58.00 -0.83
C ALA A 393 -12.79 -58.82 -0.65
N LEU A 394 -11.64 -58.16 -0.81
CA LEU A 394 -10.41 -58.18 0.03
C LEU A 394 -9.23 -57.49 -0.70
N PRO A 395 -8.19 -56.96 -0.02
CA PRO A 395 -8.16 -56.12 1.19
C PRO A 395 -7.44 -54.75 0.95
N ALA A 396 -7.44 -53.93 1.99
CA ALA A 396 -6.89 -52.58 2.04
C ALA A 396 -5.35 -52.48 1.96
N GLU A 397 -4.85 -51.49 1.22
CA GLU A 397 -3.62 -50.76 1.53
C GLU A 397 -3.86 -49.25 1.36
N GLY A 398 -3.43 -48.49 2.36
CA GLY A 398 -3.95 -47.17 2.67
C GLY A 398 -3.30 -46.01 1.93
N ASN A 399 -4.09 -44.93 1.80
CA ASN A 399 -3.62 -43.56 1.95
C ASN A 399 -4.85 -42.66 2.17
N GLY A 400 -5.19 -42.47 3.45
CA GLY A 400 -6.18 -41.48 3.85
C GLY A 400 -5.56 -40.09 3.79
N GLN A 401 -6.11 -39.23 2.93
CA GLN A 401 -6.14 -37.80 3.20
C GLN A 401 -7.27 -37.55 4.19
N THR A 402 -6.96 -36.92 5.33
CA THR A 402 -7.97 -36.20 6.10
C THR A 402 -7.50 -34.77 6.30
N GLU A 403 -8.20 -33.91 5.58
CA GLU A 403 -8.31 -32.46 5.72
C GLU A 403 -8.63 -32.10 7.18
N GLN A 404 -7.74 -31.36 7.85
CA GLN A 404 -8.01 -30.80 9.19
C GLN A 404 -8.64 -29.40 9.05
N ALA A 405 -9.84 -29.29 9.62
CA ALA A 405 -10.55 -28.05 9.95
C ALA A 405 -9.83 -27.29 11.10
N PRO A 406 -10.13 -25.99 11.33
CA PRO A 406 -9.35 -25.16 12.24
C PRO A 406 -9.54 -25.55 13.71
N GLU A 407 -8.43 -25.68 14.42
CA GLU A 407 -8.37 -26.04 15.85
C GLU A 407 -8.89 -24.89 16.74
N ALA A 408 -9.69 -25.26 17.74
CA ALA A 408 -10.20 -24.35 18.77
C ALA A 408 -9.08 -23.90 19.72
N VAL A 409 -9.21 -22.68 20.22
CA VAL A 409 -8.36 -22.07 21.24
C VAL A 409 -8.37 -22.92 22.53
N PRO A 410 -7.22 -23.25 23.16
CA PRO A 410 -7.22 -23.91 24.46
C PRO A 410 -7.64 -22.93 25.56
N GLU A 411 -8.56 -23.37 26.43
CA GLU A 411 -8.92 -22.69 27.68
C GLU A 411 -7.68 -22.55 28.61
N LEU A 412 -7.55 -21.39 29.26
CA LEU A 412 -6.54 -21.15 30.28
C LEU A 412 -6.82 -21.99 31.55
N PRO A 413 -5.79 -22.45 32.29
CA PRO A 413 -5.99 -23.09 33.58
C PRO A 413 -6.41 -22.08 34.66
N ASP A 414 -7.40 -22.47 35.47
CA ASP A 414 -7.97 -21.71 36.57
C ASP A 414 -6.91 -21.28 37.61
N LEU A 415 -6.90 -19.99 37.94
CA LEU A 415 -6.16 -19.42 39.07
C LEU A 415 -6.93 -19.66 40.38
N PRO A 416 -6.25 -19.87 41.52
CA PRO A 416 -6.93 -20.13 42.79
C PRO A 416 -7.71 -18.91 43.27
N GLU A 417 -8.93 -19.16 43.74
CA GLU A 417 -9.87 -18.19 44.28
C GLU A 417 -9.29 -17.40 45.48
N THR A 418 -9.35 -16.07 45.40
CA THR A 418 -9.19 -15.19 46.57
C THR A 418 -10.52 -15.00 47.28
N PRO A 419 -10.60 -15.09 48.63
CA PRO A 419 -11.86 -15.00 49.35
C PRO A 419 -12.44 -13.57 49.41
N PRO A 420 -13.76 -13.40 49.66
CA PRO A 420 -14.44 -12.14 49.44
C PRO A 420 -14.52 -11.24 50.68
N GLY A 421 -14.46 -9.92 50.44
CA GLY A 421 -15.08 -8.88 51.26
C GLY A 421 -14.12 -8.04 52.12
N ASN A 422 -14.08 -6.71 51.91
CA ASN A 422 -15.00 -5.81 52.61
C ASN A 422 -14.94 -4.37 52.04
N LYS A 423 -16.11 -3.73 51.97
CA LYS A 423 -16.28 -2.30 51.69
C LYS A 423 -15.97 -1.48 52.95
N LYS A 424 -15.42 -0.27 52.74
CA LYS A 424 -15.65 1.01 53.45
C LYS A 424 -14.41 1.68 54.04
N ALA A 425 -14.52 3.03 54.03
CA ALA A 425 -13.71 4.06 54.68
C ALA A 425 -12.41 4.40 53.95
N GLY A 426 -12.06 5.65 53.67
CA GLY A 426 -12.56 6.95 54.12
C GLY A 426 -11.44 7.96 53.84
N GLY A 427 -11.78 9.17 53.42
CA GLY A 427 -10.79 10.17 53.01
C GLY A 427 -9.87 10.69 54.12
N ARG A 428 -8.69 11.19 53.74
CA ARG A 428 -7.93 12.29 54.38
C ARG A 428 -6.73 12.63 53.49
N LYS A 429 -6.73 13.79 52.82
CA LYS A 429 -6.06 15.05 53.21
C LYS A 429 -4.54 14.92 53.51
N GLN A 430 -3.77 15.62 52.66
CA GLN A 430 -2.62 16.52 52.96
C GLN A 430 -1.46 16.04 53.86
N ARG A 431 -0.25 16.10 53.31
CA ARG A 431 1.00 16.70 53.88
C ARG A 431 2.14 16.50 52.86
N THR A 432 2.63 17.50 52.15
CA THR A 432 3.71 18.47 52.51
C THR A 432 4.85 17.90 53.38
N LYS A 433 6.01 17.74 52.74
CA LYS A 433 7.42 17.81 53.22
C LYS A 433 8.24 17.95 51.92
N LYS A 434 9.07 18.96 51.60
CA LYS A 434 9.96 19.89 52.33
C LYS A 434 10.91 19.20 53.30
N GLU A 435 12.13 18.98 52.82
CA GLU A 435 13.43 18.82 53.51
C GLU A 435 14.47 18.67 52.35
N GLU A 436 15.14 19.73 51.93
CA GLU A 436 16.51 20.15 52.34
C GLU A 436 17.60 19.11 52.04
N ASN A 437 18.29 19.28 50.90
CA ASN A 437 19.67 19.76 50.83
C ASN A 437 20.05 20.15 49.40
#